data_AF-A0A9X2DR44-F1
#
_entry.id   AF-A0A9X2DR44-F1
#
_cell.length_a   1.000
_cell.length_b   1.000
_cell.length_c   1.000
_cell.angle_alpha   90.00
_cell.angle_beta   90.00
_cell.angle_gamma   90.00
#
_symmetry.space_group_name_H-M   'P 1'
#
loop_
_entity.id
_entity.type
_entity.pdbx_description
1 polymer ?
#
loop_
_entity_poly.entity_id
_entity_poly.type
_entity_poly.pdbx_seq_one_letter_code
_entity_poly.pdbx_strand_id
1 'polypeptide(L)'
;MESTLHKHLKKLSLYWLKAKMTDLCANEVKLFVRRKKIQADALGINLKRQEARIIEVKSSRSDFLRDEVLHSSYGYHAVSDYTYIMTPEDLLTVEELPARYGLLEVDDYDNITVKKKPTKNPKRIMTLETLLKRTGRAATNAVLFQELSKETKDVTGGKFASNAAASLIHATCPVCKKRHKYLVGTKQEEVECQTASCRQAIPLDKARVHIITKYNEDFYEELSALIKEDKG
;
A
#
# COMPACT_ATOMS: atom_id res chain seq x y z
N MET A 1 3.91 -9.03 -6.29
CA MET A 1 4.28 -7.98 -5.30
C MET A 1 4.68 -6.75 -6.09
N GLU A 2 4.25 -5.57 -5.67
CA GLU A 2 4.58 -4.31 -6.38
C GLU A 2 6.10 -4.05 -6.33
N SER A 3 6.71 -3.68 -7.46
CA SER A 3 8.15 -3.40 -7.55
C SER A 3 8.52 -2.07 -6.89
N THR A 4 9.78 -1.94 -6.44
CA THR A 4 10.30 -0.68 -5.90
C THR A 4 10.20 0.46 -6.90
N LEU A 5 10.49 0.18 -8.18
CA LEU A 5 10.36 1.14 -9.27
C LEU A 5 8.91 1.62 -9.45
N HIS A 6 7.92 0.72 -9.40
CA HIS A 6 6.51 1.10 -9.51
C HIS A 6 6.08 2.04 -8.39
N LYS A 7 6.51 1.77 -7.15
CA LYS A 7 6.26 2.64 -5.98
C LYS A 7 6.91 4.02 -6.15
N HIS A 8 8.13 4.04 -6.67
CA HIS A 8 8.86 5.29 -6.93
C HIS A 8 8.16 6.14 -7.99
N LEU A 9 7.81 5.55 -9.13
CA LEU A 9 7.08 6.24 -10.20
C LEU A 9 5.71 6.76 -9.73
N LYS A 10 4.99 6.03 -8.88
CA LYS A 10 3.77 6.53 -8.23
C LYS A 10 4.00 7.82 -7.45
N LYS A 11 5.12 7.92 -6.73
CA LYS A 11 5.49 9.13 -5.98
C LYS A 11 5.77 10.29 -6.93
N LEU A 12 6.53 10.06 -8.00
CA LEU A 12 6.82 11.07 -9.02
C LEU A 12 5.55 11.55 -9.74
N SER A 13 4.63 10.64 -10.04
CA SER A 13 3.34 10.97 -10.65
C SER A 13 2.52 11.95 -9.80
N LEU A 14 2.59 11.81 -8.47
CA LEU A 14 1.91 12.72 -7.54
C LEU A 14 2.53 14.12 -7.57
N TYR A 15 3.86 14.22 -7.59
CA TYR A 15 4.58 15.49 -7.67
C TYR A 15 4.29 16.22 -8.98
N TRP A 16 4.31 15.48 -10.09
CA TRP A 16 3.96 16.02 -11.40
C TRP A 16 2.50 16.50 -11.45
N LEU A 17 1.58 15.74 -10.87
CA LEU A 17 0.18 16.14 -10.76
C LEU A 17 0.04 17.41 -9.94
N LYS A 18 0.69 17.53 -8.77
CA LYS A 18 0.56 18.69 -7.90
C LYS A 18 0.98 20.01 -8.57
N ALA A 19 1.97 19.96 -9.46
CA ALA A 19 2.37 21.12 -10.26
C ALA A 19 1.28 21.61 -11.24
N LYS A 20 0.31 20.75 -11.59
CA LYS A 20 -0.74 21.03 -12.59
C LYS A 20 -2.15 21.11 -11.98
N MET A 21 -2.37 20.35 -10.92
CA MET A 21 -3.61 20.14 -10.18
C MET A 21 -3.46 20.85 -8.84
N THR A 22 -4.06 22.02 -8.73
CA THR A 22 -3.82 22.93 -7.60
C THR A 22 -4.48 22.46 -6.32
N ASP A 23 -5.67 21.85 -6.42
CA ASP A 23 -6.56 21.66 -5.27
C ASP A 23 -6.29 20.36 -4.53
N LEU A 24 -6.25 19.23 -5.23
CA LEU A 24 -6.14 17.91 -4.59
C LEU A 24 -5.39 16.91 -5.45
N CYS A 25 -4.53 16.10 -4.83
CA CYS A 25 -3.84 14.99 -5.46
C CYS A 25 -3.74 13.84 -4.45
N ALA A 26 -3.91 12.60 -4.90
CA ALA A 26 -3.71 11.41 -4.07
C ALA A 26 -3.24 10.22 -4.91
N ASN A 27 -2.53 9.30 -4.25
CA ASN A 27 -2.16 8.02 -4.83
C ASN A 27 -3.16 6.92 -4.45
N GLU A 28 -3.18 5.86 -5.24
CA GLU A 28 -3.96 4.64 -4.98
C GLU A 28 -5.46 4.88 -4.79
N VAL A 29 -6.03 5.76 -5.63
CA VAL A 29 -7.41 6.20 -5.49
C VAL A 29 -8.35 5.12 -6.00
N LYS A 30 -9.11 4.53 -5.07
CA LYS A 30 -10.11 3.49 -5.36
C LYS A 30 -11.38 4.12 -5.95
N LEU A 31 -11.69 3.77 -7.19
CA LEU A 31 -12.86 4.23 -7.95
C LEU A 31 -13.82 3.06 -8.18
N PHE A 32 -15.11 3.36 -8.26
CA PHE A 32 -16.16 2.37 -8.42
C PHE A 32 -17.05 2.77 -9.58
N VAL A 33 -16.99 1.99 -10.67
CA VAL A 33 -17.76 2.21 -11.89
C VAL A 33 -18.65 1.01 -12.13
N ARG A 34 -19.98 1.20 -12.15
CA ARG A 34 -20.96 0.11 -12.39
C ARG A 34 -20.67 -1.15 -11.56
N ARG A 35 -20.37 -0.97 -10.26
CA ARG A 35 -20.00 -2.01 -9.27
C ARG A 35 -18.62 -2.66 -9.47
N LYS A 36 -17.88 -2.33 -10.52
CA LYS A 36 -16.47 -2.72 -10.68
C LYS A 36 -15.57 -1.74 -9.94
N LYS A 37 -14.60 -2.27 -9.20
CA LYS A 37 -13.57 -1.48 -8.54
C LYS A 37 -12.36 -1.38 -9.47
N ILE A 38 -11.92 -0.16 -9.73
CA ILE A 38 -10.62 0.14 -10.34
C ILE A 38 -9.81 1.00 -9.37
N GLN A 39 -8.49 1.00 -9.47
CA GLN A 39 -7.64 1.77 -8.57
C GLN A 39 -6.64 2.56 -9.42
N ALA A 40 -6.82 3.87 -9.49
CA ALA A 40 -5.87 4.74 -10.18
C ALA A 40 -4.60 4.88 -9.34
N ASP A 41 -3.44 4.76 -9.97
CA ASP A 41 -2.16 4.93 -9.29
C ASP A 41 -1.98 6.33 -8.72
N ALA A 42 -2.35 7.35 -9.50
CA ALA A 42 -2.48 8.73 -9.02
C ALA A 42 -3.64 9.48 -9.67
N LEU A 43 -4.28 10.35 -8.90
CA LEU A 43 -5.39 11.18 -9.36
C LEU A 43 -5.26 12.60 -8.80
N GLY A 44 -5.37 13.59 -9.68
CA GLY A 44 -5.41 15.00 -9.29
C GLY A 44 -6.66 15.73 -9.77
N ILE A 45 -7.10 16.71 -8.99
CA ILE A 45 -8.30 17.53 -9.21
C ILE A 45 -7.89 19.00 -9.30
N ASN A 46 -8.47 19.69 -10.27
CA ASN A 46 -8.45 21.14 -10.36
C ASN A 46 -9.90 21.67 -10.34
N LEU A 47 -10.28 22.33 -9.25
CA LEU A 47 -11.64 22.83 -9.03
C LEU A 47 -11.93 24.05 -9.90
N LYS A 48 -10.95 24.93 -10.12
CA LYS A 48 -11.12 26.12 -10.98
C LYS A 48 -11.45 25.73 -12.43
N ARG A 49 -10.75 24.73 -12.96
CA ARG A 49 -10.94 24.22 -14.34
C ARG A 49 -11.99 23.11 -14.43
N GLN A 50 -12.52 22.65 -13.29
CA GLN A 50 -13.48 21.55 -13.19
C GLN A 50 -12.98 20.24 -13.83
N GLU A 51 -11.67 19.99 -13.77
CA GLU A 51 -11.01 18.85 -14.42
C GLU A 51 -10.37 17.89 -13.41
N ALA A 52 -10.35 16.61 -13.79
CA ALA A 52 -9.66 15.54 -13.11
C ALA A 52 -8.65 14.88 -14.06
N ARG A 53 -7.47 14.56 -13.54
CA ARG A 53 -6.43 13.84 -14.28
C ARG A 53 -6.06 12.57 -13.54
N ILE A 54 -5.95 11.48 -14.28
CA ILE A 54 -5.41 10.21 -13.77
C ILE A 54 -4.05 9.95 -14.41
N ILE A 55 -3.11 9.44 -13.62
CA ILE A 55 -1.88 8.84 -14.11
C ILE A 55 -1.88 7.38 -13.67
N GLU A 56 -1.71 6.49 -14.63
CA GLU A 56 -1.43 5.08 -14.40
C GLU A 56 0.07 4.83 -14.63
N VAL A 57 0.74 4.18 -13.70
CA VAL A 57 2.17 3.90 -13.80
C VAL A 57 2.35 2.53 -14.40
N LYS A 58 3.36 2.36 -15.27
CA LYS A 58 3.81 1.04 -15.72
C LYS A 58 5.32 0.92 -15.58
N SER A 59 5.75 -0.05 -14.79
CA SER A 59 7.17 -0.28 -14.50
C SER A 59 7.84 -1.30 -15.42
N SER A 60 7.05 -2.04 -16.20
CA SER A 60 7.55 -3.01 -17.19
C SER A 60 6.55 -3.22 -18.33
N ARG A 61 7.02 -3.80 -19.44
CA ARG A 61 6.16 -4.21 -20.56
C ARG A 61 5.04 -5.16 -20.11
N SER A 62 5.38 -6.12 -19.25
CA SER A 62 4.40 -7.09 -18.71
C SER A 62 3.31 -6.44 -17.86
N ASP A 63 3.63 -5.34 -17.19
CA ASP A 63 2.72 -4.57 -16.36
C ASP A 63 1.70 -3.83 -17.25
N PHE A 64 2.19 -3.24 -18.35
CA PHE A 64 1.35 -2.59 -19.35
C PHE A 64 0.40 -3.58 -20.04
N LEU A 65 0.93 -4.70 -20.55
CA LEU A 65 0.15 -5.66 -21.33
C LEU A 65 -0.93 -6.40 -20.53
N ARG A 66 -0.74 -6.56 -19.21
CA ARG A 66 -1.72 -7.24 -18.34
C ARG A 66 -2.83 -6.34 -17.84
N ASP A 67 -2.72 -5.02 -18.04
CA ASP A 67 -3.71 -4.09 -17.51
C ASP A 67 -4.92 -3.95 -18.43
N GLU A 68 -5.91 -4.83 -18.21
CA GLU A 68 -7.19 -4.83 -18.90
C GLU A 68 -7.99 -3.53 -18.71
N VAL A 69 -7.70 -2.73 -17.68
CA VAL A 69 -8.41 -1.47 -17.41
C VAL A 69 -8.07 -0.42 -18.46
N LEU A 70 -6.86 -0.46 -19.04
CA LEU A 70 -6.42 0.51 -20.04
C LEU A 70 -7.34 0.54 -21.27
N HIS A 71 -7.80 -0.64 -21.70
CA HIS A 71 -8.61 -0.84 -22.91
C HIS A 71 -10.12 -0.97 -22.63
N SER A 72 -10.51 -1.03 -21.36
CA SER A 72 -11.90 -1.19 -20.97
C SER A 72 -12.75 0.06 -21.27
N SER A 73 -14.02 -0.14 -21.67
CA SER A 73 -15.01 0.94 -21.84
C SER A 73 -15.35 1.72 -20.56
N TYR A 74 -14.95 1.19 -19.41
CA TYR A 74 -15.03 1.84 -18.09
C TYR A 74 -13.66 2.15 -17.49
N GLY A 75 -12.61 2.14 -18.32
CA GLY A 75 -11.22 2.39 -17.93
C GLY A 75 -10.95 3.84 -17.49
N TYR A 76 -9.69 4.13 -17.17
CA TYR A 76 -9.28 5.44 -16.63
C TYR A 76 -9.62 6.61 -17.57
N HIS A 77 -9.48 6.42 -18.88
CA HIS A 77 -9.85 7.40 -19.90
C HIS A 77 -11.35 7.73 -19.92
N ALA A 78 -12.21 6.78 -19.54
CA ALA A 78 -13.66 7.01 -19.46
C ALA A 78 -14.06 7.73 -18.17
N VAL A 79 -13.22 7.66 -17.13
CA VAL A 79 -13.50 8.17 -15.78
C VAL A 79 -13.01 9.60 -15.55
N SER A 80 -11.92 10.01 -16.20
CA SER A 80 -11.27 11.32 -15.98
C SER A 80 -11.29 12.19 -17.24
N ASP A 81 -11.00 13.49 -17.10
CA ASP A 81 -10.91 14.40 -18.24
C ASP A 81 -9.63 14.14 -19.06
N TYR A 82 -8.54 13.80 -18.40
CA TYR A 82 -7.27 13.47 -19.03
C TYR A 82 -6.63 12.28 -18.33
N THR A 83 -6.00 11.41 -19.11
CA THR A 83 -5.32 10.25 -18.57
C THR A 83 -3.94 10.12 -19.17
N TYR A 84 -2.95 9.86 -18.33
CA TYR A 84 -1.58 9.59 -18.75
C TYR A 84 -1.20 8.17 -18.34
N ILE A 85 -0.32 7.56 -19.12
CA ILE A 85 0.53 6.48 -18.67
C ILE A 85 1.90 7.09 -18.34
N MET A 86 2.46 6.72 -17.20
CA MET A 86 3.82 7.09 -16.80
C MET A 86 4.71 5.84 -16.80
N THR A 87 5.84 5.92 -17.49
CA THR A 87 6.81 4.82 -17.58
C THR A 87 8.24 5.32 -17.41
N PRO A 88 9.22 4.43 -17.17
CA PRO A 88 10.61 4.71 -17.51
C PRO A 88 10.73 5.11 -19.00
N GLU A 89 11.80 5.83 -19.34
CA GLU A 89 12.17 6.14 -20.72
C GLU A 89 12.26 4.87 -21.58
N ASP A 90 11.83 5.01 -22.85
CA ASP A 90 11.84 3.97 -23.88
C ASP A 90 11.06 2.69 -23.55
N LEU A 91 10.29 2.68 -22.45
CA LEU A 91 9.47 1.52 -22.12
C LEU A 91 8.30 1.35 -23.09
N LEU A 92 7.68 2.40 -23.60
CA LEU A 92 6.51 2.32 -24.51
C LEU A 92 6.66 3.31 -25.65
N THR A 93 6.23 2.94 -26.86
CA THR A 93 6.13 3.91 -27.96
C THR A 93 4.74 4.57 -27.98
N VAL A 94 4.63 5.70 -28.68
CA VAL A 94 3.41 6.51 -28.76
C VAL A 94 2.25 5.77 -29.44
N GLU A 95 2.59 4.84 -30.33
CA GLU A 95 1.70 4.01 -31.14
C GLU A 95 1.06 2.88 -30.33
N GLU A 96 1.74 2.41 -29.28
CA GLU A 96 1.25 1.36 -28.39
C GLU A 96 0.17 1.87 -27.43
N LEU A 97 0.10 3.19 -27.23
CA LEU A 97 -0.79 3.79 -26.25
C LEU A 97 -2.26 3.65 -26.66
N PRO A 98 -3.16 3.28 -25.74
CA PRO A 98 -4.58 3.32 -26.02
C PRO A 98 -5.03 4.72 -26.41
N ALA A 99 -6.11 4.78 -27.19
CA ALA A 99 -6.65 6.06 -27.66
C ALA A 99 -6.90 7.04 -26.50
N ARG A 100 -6.58 8.31 -26.73
CA ARG A 100 -6.71 9.46 -25.79
C ARG A 100 -5.70 9.52 -24.65
N TYR A 101 -4.95 8.46 -24.36
CA TYR A 101 -3.91 8.53 -23.32
C TYR A 101 -2.75 9.42 -23.75
N GLY A 102 -2.18 10.14 -22.78
CA GLY A 102 -0.87 10.76 -22.88
C GLY A 102 0.22 9.81 -22.38
N LEU A 103 1.47 10.14 -22.68
CA LEU A 103 2.64 9.41 -22.20
C LEU A 103 3.60 10.38 -21.51
N LEU A 104 3.96 10.02 -20.29
CA LEU A 104 5.01 10.62 -19.49
C LEU A 104 6.14 9.60 -19.39
N GLU A 105 7.35 10.03 -19.70
CA GLU A 105 8.54 9.23 -19.46
C GLU A 105 9.34 9.84 -18.33
N VAL A 106 9.98 8.97 -17.55
CA VAL A 106 10.85 9.32 -16.44
C VAL A 106 12.24 8.78 -16.74
N ASP A 107 13.22 9.67 -16.78
CA ASP A 107 14.63 9.29 -16.95
C ASP A 107 15.23 8.75 -15.64
N ASP A 108 16.49 8.30 -15.68
CA ASP A 108 17.21 7.78 -14.51
C ASP A 108 17.46 8.84 -13.42
N TYR A 109 17.21 10.12 -13.71
CA TYR A 109 17.39 11.26 -12.83
C TYR A 109 16.06 11.87 -12.37
N ASP A 110 14.95 11.13 -12.50
CA ASP A 110 13.60 11.54 -12.13
C ASP A 110 13.03 12.73 -12.92
N ASN A 111 13.65 13.13 -14.03
CA ASN A 111 13.09 14.15 -14.92
C ASN A 111 11.92 13.57 -15.71
N ILE A 112 10.81 14.31 -15.75
CA ILE A 112 9.57 13.84 -16.37
C ILE A 112 9.32 14.58 -17.69
N THR A 113 9.39 13.83 -18.79
CA THR A 113 9.15 14.34 -20.14
C THR A 113 7.76 13.97 -20.65
N VAL A 114 7.03 14.91 -21.23
CA VAL A 114 5.73 14.65 -21.87
C VAL A 114 5.96 14.24 -23.33
N LYS A 115 6.04 12.94 -23.61
CA LYS A 115 6.18 12.43 -25.00
C LYS A 115 4.90 12.58 -25.82
N LYS A 116 3.73 12.42 -25.18
CA LYS A 116 2.42 12.60 -25.82
C LYS A 116 1.44 13.28 -24.89
N LYS A 117 0.77 14.32 -25.38
CA LYS A 117 -0.33 14.96 -24.66
C LYS A 117 -1.61 14.12 -24.77
N PRO A 118 -2.39 13.95 -23.69
CA PRO A 118 -3.66 13.25 -23.74
C PRO A 118 -4.71 14.06 -24.47
N THR A 119 -5.73 13.38 -24.95
CA THR A 119 -6.93 14.01 -25.51
C THR A 119 -7.99 14.12 -24.43
N LYS A 120 -8.64 15.29 -24.32
CA LYS A 120 -9.71 15.50 -23.33
C LYS A 120 -10.87 14.53 -23.56
N ASN A 121 -11.36 13.91 -22.48
CA ASN A 121 -12.64 13.21 -22.49
C ASN A 121 -13.78 14.22 -22.32
N PRO A 122 -14.65 14.42 -23.32
CA PRO A 122 -15.75 15.37 -23.22
C PRO A 122 -16.88 14.91 -22.30
N LYS A 123 -16.99 13.61 -22.03
CA LYS A 123 -18.10 13.02 -21.28
C LYS A 123 -17.61 11.90 -20.36
N ARG A 124 -17.03 12.30 -19.23
CA ARG A 124 -16.63 11.37 -18.17
C ARG A 124 -17.84 10.64 -17.62
N ILE A 125 -17.70 9.35 -17.33
CA ILE A 125 -18.75 8.53 -16.72
C ILE A 125 -18.93 8.83 -15.22
N MET A 126 -17.95 9.47 -14.58
CA MET A 126 -18.00 9.88 -13.18
C MET A 126 -18.09 11.40 -13.05
N THR A 127 -18.86 11.86 -12.07
CA THR A 127 -18.96 13.29 -11.75
C THR A 127 -17.70 13.77 -11.04
N LEU A 128 -17.38 15.07 -11.17
CA LEU A 128 -16.23 15.67 -10.48
C LEU A 128 -16.36 15.50 -8.96
N GLU A 129 -17.58 15.67 -8.43
CA GLU A 129 -17.88 15.49 -7.02
C GLU A 129 -17.51 14.09 -6.52
N THR A 130 -17.83 13.06 -7.31
CA THR A 130 -17.47 11.69 -6.95
C THR A 130 -15.96 11.51 -6.93
N LEU A 131 -15.24 12.05 -7.94
CA LEU A 131 -13.79 11.99 -7.99
C LEU A 131 -13.15 12.76 -6.83
N LEU A 132 -13.67 13.94 -6.51
CA LEU A 132 -13.24 14.76 -5.37
C LEU A 132 -13.39 13.99 -4.05
N LYS A 133 -14.56 13.40 -3.80
CA LYS A 133 -14.82 12.60 -2.59
C LYS A 133 -13.88 11.40 -2.46
N ARG A 134 -13.61 10.68 -3.56
CA ARG A 134 -12.74 9.50 -3.56
C ARG A 134 -11.27 9.88 -3.37
N THR A 135 -10.83 10.94 -4.04
CA THR A 135 -9.46 11.46 -3.94
C THR A 135 -9.22 12.02 -2.54
N GLY A 136 -10.20 12.76 -1.98
CA GLY A 136 -10.09 13.34 -0.64
C GLY A 136 -9.98 12.25 0.42
N ARG A 137 -10.81 11.21 0.33
CA ARG A 137 -10.71 10.04 1.21
C ARG A 137 -9.34 9.36 1.12
N ALA A 138 -8.81 9.18 -0.08
CA ALA A 138 -7.49 8.56 -0.26
C ALA A 138 -6.38 9.42 0.38
N ALA A 139 -6.39 10.74 0.15
CA ALA A 139 -5.45 11.68 0.74
C ALA A 139 -5.53 11.69 2.28
N THR A 140 -6.74 11.83 2.84
CA THR A 140 -6.93 11.87 4.30
C THR A 140 -6.53 10.56 4.95
N ASN A 141 -6.88 9.41 4.37
CA ASN A 141 -6.46 8.12 4.90
C ASN A 141 -4.94 7.95 4.90
N ALA A 142 -4.25 8.43 3.85
CA ALA A 142 -2.79 8.39 3.80
C ALA A 142 -2.16 9.24 4.91
N VAL A 143 -2.68 10.45 5.13
CA VAL A 143 -2.21 11.32 6.24
C VAL A 143 -2.48 10.67 7.59
N LEU A 144 -3.70 10.20 7.84
CA LEU A 144 -4.05 9.54 9.12
C LEU A 144 -3.18 8.31 9.38
N PHE A 145 -2.92 7.51 8.35
CA PHE A 145 -2.03 6.36 8.49
C PHE A 145 -0.59 6.79 8.83
N GLN A 146 -0.09 7.87 8.22
CA GLN A 146 1.23 8.42 8.55
C GLN A 146 1.28 8.95 9.98
N GLU A 147 0.28 9.69 10.43
CA GLU A 147 0.22 10.19 11.82
C GLU A 147 0.11 9.03 12.83
N LEU A 148 -0.79 8.08 12.61
CA LEU A 148 -0.88 6.87 13.42
C LEU A 148 0.43 6.09 13.44
N SER A 149 1.13 6.00 12.30
CA SER A 149 2.43 5.34 12.22
C SER A 149 3.52 6.07 12.99
N LYS A 150 3.43 7.40 13.17
CA LYS A 150 4.34 8.17 14.05
C LYS A 150 4.01 7.92 15.51
N GLU A 151 2.74 7.94 15.89
CA GLU A 151 2.26 7.69 17.26
C GLU A 151 2.56 6.25 17.73
N THR A 152 2.43 5.29 16.81
CA THR A 152 2.65 3.86 17.07
C THR A 152 4.03 3.38 16.62
N LYS A 153 4.91 4.30 16.20
CA LYS A 153 6.26 3.94 15.76
C LYS A 153 6.98 3.31 16.93
N ASP A 154 7.43 2.07 16.74
CA ASP A 154 8.29 1.41 17.70
C ASP A 154 9.58 2.21 17.86
N VAL A 155 9.65 2.98 18.96
CA VAL A 155 10.83 3.78 19.35
C VAL A 155 12.04 2.91 19.67
N THR A 156 11.83 1.62 19.93
CA THR A 156 12.93 0.67 20.12
C THR A 156 13.56 0.28 18.78
N GLY A 157 12.92 0.59 17.64
CA GLY A 157 13.48 0.33 16.31
C GLY A 157 13.75 -1.15 16.04
N GLY A 158 13.03 -2.05 16.69
CA GLY A 158 13.33 -3.48 16.66
C GLY A 158 14.58 -3.88 17.47
N LYS A 159 15.07 -3.04 18.39
CA LYS A 159 16.16 -3.36 19.34
C LYS A 159 15.98 -4.72 19.99
N PHE A 160 14.73 -5.07 20.33
CA PHE A 160 14.41 -6.33 20.99
C PHE A 160 14.08 -7.48 20.03
N ALA A 161 14.08 -7.22 18.72
CA ALA A 161 13.82 -8.21 17.68
C ALA A 161 15.09 -8.91 17.16
N SER A 162 16.27 -8.28 17.29
CA SER A 162 17.57 -8.90 16.99
C SER A 162 17.96 -9.90 18.08
N ASN A 163 18.51 -11.06 17.70
CA ASN A 163 18.89 -12.13 18.63
C ASN A 163 17.81 -12.50 19.66
N ALA A 164 16.55 -12.55 19.21
CA ALA A 164 15.42 -12.86 20.07
C ALA A 164 15.64 -14.18 20.83
N ALA A 165 15.51 -14.14 22.15
CA ALA A 165 15.52 -15.31 23.02
C ALA A 165 14.10 -15.91 23.14
N ALA A 166 13.08 -15.05 23.08
CA ALA A 166 11.68 -15.42 23.17
C ALA A 166 10.83 -14.68 22.13
N SER A 167 9.65 -15.23 21.83
CA SER A 167 8.68 -14.64 20.92
C SER A 167 7.28 -14.74 21.50
N LEU A 168 6.49 -13.67 21.38
CA LEU A 168 5.05 -13.74 21.59
C LEU A 168 4.39 -14.12 20.28
N ILE A 169 3.75 -15.28 20.25
CA ILE A 169 3.09 -15.82 19.05
C ILE A 169 1.59 -15.99 19.26
N HIS A 170 0.85 -15.96 18.17
CA HIS A 170 -0.47 -16.59 18.09
C HIS A 170 -0.34 -17.99 17.49
N ALA A 171 -0.80 -19.02 18.20
CA ALA A 171 -0.94 -20.37 17.66
C ALA A 171 -2.39 -20.85 17.76
N THR A 172 -2.83 -21.61 16.76
CA THR A 172 -4.14 -22.26 16.73
C THR A 172 -4.00 -23.73 17.09
N CYS A 173 -4.75 -24.18 18.10
CA CYS A 173 -4.76 -25.59 18.50
C CYS A 173 -5.36 -26.47 17.40
N PRO A 174 -4.71 -27.58 16.99
CA PRO A 174 -5.23 -28.45 15.94
C PRO A 174 -6.49 -29.21 16.38
N VAL A 175 -6.67 -29.45 17.68
CA VAL A 175 -7.82 -30.18 18.23
C VAL A 175 -9.02 -29.26 18.42
N CYS A 176 -8.94 -28.27 19.30
CA CYS A 176 -10.09 -27.43 19.65
C CYS A 176 -10.28 -26.20 18.75
N LYS A 177 -9.35 -25.95 17.81
CA LYS A 177 -9.36 -24.81 16.87
C LYS A 177 -9.37 -23.41 17.49
N LYS A 178 -9.28 -23.30 18.82
CA LYS A 178 -9.12 -22.01 19.50
C LYS A 178 -7.71 -21.47 19.29
N ARG A 179 -7.61 -20.14 19.19
CA ARG A 179 -6.38 -19.41 18.94
C ARG A 179 -6.04 -18.57 20.16
N HIS A 180 -4.83 -18.73 20.67
CA HIS A 180 -4.36 -18.05 21.89
C HIS A 180 -2.96 -17.46 21.70
N LYS A 181 -2.54 -16.67 22.68
CA LYS A 181 -1.21 -16.06 22.76
C LYS A 181 -0.29 -16.93 23.59
N TYR A 182 0.91 -17.17 23.08
CA TYR A 182 1.94 -17.97 23.74
C TYR A 182 3.25 -17.22 23.74
N LEU A 183 3.93 -17.20 24.88
CA LEU A 183 5.33 -16.81 24.96
C LEU A 183 6.17 -18.07 24.79
N VAL A 184 6.99 -18.12 23.75
CA VAL A 184 7.76 -19.31 23.38
C VAL A 184 9.24 -18.98 23.24
N GLY A 185 10.11 -19.91 23.61
CA GLY A 185 11.53 -19.82 23.30
C GLY A 185 11.79 -20.07 21.81
N THR A 186 12.92 -19.59 21.28
CA THR A 186 13.26 -19.77 19.85
C THR A 186 13.45 -21.22 19.40
N LYS A 187 13.81 -22.11 20.32
CA LYS A 187 13.98 -23.56 20.08
C LYS A 187 12.83 -24.41 20.59
N GLN A 188 11.73 -23.80 21.03
CA GLN A 188 10.61 -24.53 21.58
C GLN A 188 9.81 -25.17 20.44
N GLU A 189 9.61 -26.48 20.49
CA GLU A 189 8.92 -27.24 19.44
C GLU A 189 7.40 -27.30 19.65
N GLU A 190 6.95 -27.25 20.91
CA GLU A 190 5.54 -27.42 21.27
C GLU A 190 5.07 -26.45 22.37
N VAL A 191 3.76 -26.17 22.38
CA VAL A 191 3.07 -25.45 23.48
C VAL A 191 1.80 -26.16 23.90
N GLU A 192 1.45 -26.09 25.18
CA GLU A 192 0.18 -26.65 25.67
C GLU A 192 -1.00 -25.73 25.35
N CYS A 193 -2.14 -26.28 24.90
CA CYS A 193 -3.34 -25.48 24.65
C CYS A 193 -3.90 -24.85 25.94
N GLN A 194 -3.94 -23.51 26.01
CA GLN A 194 -4.52 -22.75 27.14
C GLN A 194 -6.04 -22.90 27.32
N THR A 195 -6.73 -23.63 26.44
CA THR A 195 -8.15 -23.92 26.64
C THR A 195 -8.28 -24.98 27.73
N ALA A 196 -8.92 -24.63 28.85
CA ALA A 196 -9.04 -25.48 30.02
C ALA A 196 -9.54 -26.91 29.72
N SER A 197 -10.43 -27.07 28.74
CA SER A 197 -10.99 -28.37 28.33
C SER A 197 -10.15 -29.16 27.33
N CYS A 198 -9.09 -28.58 26.76
CA CYS A 198 -8.31 -29.22 25.69
C CYS A 198 -6.93 -29.64 26.16
N ARG A 199 -6.11 -28.71 26.68
CA ARG A 199 -4.74 -28.96 27.18
C ARG A 199 -3.81 -29.80 26.29
N GLN A 200 -4.15 -29.99 25.02
CA GLN A 200 -3.35 -30.77 24.10
C GLN A 200 -2.06 -30.02 23.73
N ALA A 201 -0.97 -30.76 23.56
CA ALA A 201 0.26 -30.24 22.95
C ALA A 201 0.03 -29.79 21.50
N ILE A 202 0.51 -28.61 21.18
CA ILE A 202 0.41 -27.96 19.87
C ILE A 202 1.83 -27.95 19.27
N PRO A 203 2.10 -28.78 18.24
CA PRO A 203 3.38 -28.74 17.54
C PRO A 203 3.48 -27.45 16.72
N LEU A 204 4.46 -26.60 17.03
CA LEU A 204 4.58 -25.25 16.48
C LEU A 204 5.03 -25.24 15.01
N ASP A 205 5.76 -26.26 14.57
CA ASP A 205 6.20 -26.46 13.18
C ASP A 205 5.01 -26.72 12.22
N LYS A 206 3.97 -27.38 12.72
CA LYS A 206 2.75 -27.74 11.97
C LYS A 206 1.59 -26.78 12.21
N ALA A 207 1.61 -26.05 13.32
CA ALA A 207 0.54 -25.11 13.66
C ALA A 207 0.62 -23.82 12.82
N ARG A 208 -0.54 -23.19 12.61
CA ARG A 208 -0.59 -21.85 12.01
C ARG A 208 -0.10 -20.82 13.03
N VAL A 209 1.19 -20.50 12.98
CA VAL A 209 1.85 -19.53 13.86
C VAL A 209 1.87 -18.13 13.24
N HIS A 210 1.64 -17.10 14.05
CA HIS A 210 1.90 -15.71 13.68
C HIS A 210 2.70 -15.05 14.79
N ILE A 211 3.91 -14.59 14.48
CA ILE A 211 4.78 -13.88 15.42
C ILE A 211 4.21 -12.46 15.60
N ILE A 212 3.87 -12.09 16.83
CA ILE A 212 3.43 -10.74 17.17
C ILE A 212 4.65 -9.86 17.40
N THR A 213 5.54 -10.31 18.28
CA THR A 213 6.75 -9.60 18.64
C THR A 213 7.82 -10.58 19.15
N LYS A 214 9.05 -10.09 19.25
CA LYS A 214 10.24 -10.80 19.65
C LYS A 214 10.90 -10.06 20.81
N TYR A 215 11.53 -10.80 21.70
CA TYR A 215 12.22 -10.27 22.87
C TYR A 215 13.61 -10.89 22.97
N ASN A 216 14.62 -10.05 23.21
CA ASN A 216 15.99 -10.45 23.45
C ASN A 216 16.32 -10.37 24.96
N GLU A 217 17.57 -10.65 25.32
CA GLU A 217 18.04 -10.58 26.71
C GLU A 217 18.00 -9.16 27.27
N ASP A 218 18.38 -8.15 26.47
CA ASP A 218 18.33 -6.74 26.89
C ASP A 218 16.93 -6.32 27.37
N PHE A 219 15.87 -6.74 26.66
CA PHE A 219 14.49 -6.46 27.08
C PHE A 219 14.19 -7.07 28.46
N TYR A 220 14.68 -8.28 28.71
CA TYR A 220 14.46 -8.96 29.98
C TYR A 220 15.19 -8.27 31.14
N GLU A 221 16.42 -7.79 30.91
CA GLU A 221 17.18 -7.04 31.90
C GLU A 221 16.52 -5.71 32.23
N GLU A 222 16.12 -4.94 31.22
CA GLU A 222 15.41 -3.66 31.38
C GLU A 222 14.08 -3.87 32.14
N LEU A 223 13.30 -4.90 31.78
CA LEU A 223 12.05 -5.22 32.46
C LEU A 223 12.28 -5.67 33.92
N SER A 224 13.32 -6.46 34.16
CA SER A 224 13.65 -6.95 35.50
C SER A 224 14.12 -5.84 36.43
N ALA A 225 14.84 -4.83 35.91
CA ALA A 225 15.23 -3.65 36.67
C ALA A 225 13.99 -2.87 37.13
N LEU A 226 13.05 -2.60 36.22
CA LEU A 226 11.80 -1.90 36.53
C LEU A 226 10.94 -2.64 37.57
N ILE A 227 10.83 -3.97 37.46
CA ILE A 227 10.06 -4.78 38.44
C ILE A 227 10.70 -4.74 39.83
N LYS A 228 12.02 -4.60 39.93
CA LYS A 228 12.73 -4.49 41.21
C LYS A 228 12.54 -3.11 41.84
N GLU A 229 12.57 -2.04 41.03
CA GLU A 229 12.33 -0.67 41.50
C GLU A 229 10.91 -0.49 42.06
N ASP A 230 9.90 -1.14 41.46
CA ASP A 230 8.49 -1.02 41.90
C ASP A 230 8.16 -1.85 43.15
N LYS A 231 9.07 -2.74 43.58
CA LYS A 231 8.92 -3.62 44.76
C LYS A 231 9.78 -3.21 45.96
N GLY A 232 10.59 -2.17 45.83
CA GLY A 232 11.42 -1.60 46.90
C GLY A 232 10.79 -0.36 47.50
#